data_AF-A0A7Z7AXY1-F1
#
_entry.id   AF-A0A7Z7AXY1-F1
#
_cell.length_a   1.000
_cell.length_b   1.000
_cell.length_c   1.000
_cell.angle_alpha   90.00
_cell.angle_beta   90.00
_cell.angle_gamma   90.00
#
_symmetry.space_group_name_H-M   'P 1'
#
loop_
_entity.id
_entity.type
_entity.pdbx_description
1 polymer ?
#
loop_
_entity_poly.entity_id
_entity_poly.type
_entity_poly.pdbx_seq_one_letter_code
_entity_poly.pdbx_strand_id
1 'polypeptide(L)'
;MNNENIMPPQNWGYIWVLLIFFFAFSYVAFMPEGFFTAVIMSIFVAAVATMWLALTHLLWFTGGILYKIIALIIGGLVAVLVVIVIQFIYENVILSRKVS
;
A
#
# COMPACT_ATOMS: atom_id res chain seq x y z
N MET A 1 -1.73 -27.85 -8.05
CA MET A 1 -1.65 -26.40 -7.77
C MET A 1 -1.36 -25.71 -9.09
N ASN A 2 -2.26 -24.87 -9.59
CA ASN A 2 -2.07 -24.18 -10.87
C ASN A 2 -1.19 -22.94 -10.68
N ASN A 3 0.13 -23.16 -10.73
CA ASN A 3 1.12 -22.08 -10.69
C ASN A 3 1.10 -21.19 -11.94
N GLU A 4 0.35 -21.57 -12.98
CA GLU A 4 0.20 -20.81 -14.23
C GLU A 4 -0.45 -19.44 -14.03
N ASN A 5 -1.23 -19.27 -12.95
CA ASN A 5 -1.88 -17.99 -12.63
C ASN A 5 -1.04 -17.10 -11.69
N ILE A 6 0.12 -17.57 -11.23
CA ILE A 6 0.98 -16.80 -10.32
C ILE A 6 1.88 -15.89 -11.16
N MET A 7 1.77 -14.57 -10.93
CA MET A 7 2.62 -13.60 -11.62
C MET A 7 4.11 -13.88 -11.34
N PRO A 8 4.97 -13.93 -12.37
CA PRO A 8 6.40 -14.12 -12.20
C PRO A 8 7.04 -13.04 -11.32
N PRO A 9 8.06 -13.37 -10.49
CA PRO A 9 8.75 -12.41 -9.62
C PRO A 9 9.26 -11.16 -10.34
N GLN A 10 9.74 -11.28 -11.58
CA GLN A 10 10.27 -10.13 -12.33
C GLN A 10 9.20 -9.04 -12.57
N ASN A 11 7.94 -9.44 -12.72
CA ASN A 11 6.86 -8.48 -13.00
C ASN A 11 6.51 -7.61 -11.80
N TRP A 12 6.75 -8.09 -10.57
CA TRP A 12 6.60 -7.29 -9.35
C TRP A 12 7.59 -6.13 -9.29
N GLY A 13 8.75 -6.25 -9.93
CA GLY A 13 9.69 -5.14 -10.09
C GLY A 13 9.11 -3.98 -10.90
N TYR A 14 8.37 -4.28 -11.97
CA TYR A 14 7.68 -3.26 -12.76
C TYR A 14 6.57 -2.58 -11.96
N ILE A 15 5.79 -3.35 -11.19
CA ILE A 15 4.76 -2.80 -10.29
C ILE A 15 5.40 -1.87 -9.26
N TRP A 16 6.52 -2.27 -8.66
CA TRP A 16 7.23 -1.45 -7.69
C TRP A 16 7.66 -0.12 -8.28
N VAL A 17 8.30 -0.12 -9.45
CA VAL A 17 8.73 1.11 -10.14
C VAL A 17 7.53 2.01 -10.45
N LEU A 18 6.42 1.44 -10.93
CA LEU A 18 5.20 2.20 -11.22
C LEU A 18 4.64 2.85 -9.95
N LEU A 19 4.63 2.13 -8.83
CA LEU A 19 4.20 2.66 -7.53
C LEU A 19 5.14 3.75 -7.01
N ILE A 20 6.46 3.64 -7.22
CA ILE A 20 7.42 4.71 -6.88
C ILE A 20 7.02 6.00 -7.59
N PHE A 21 6.79 5.95 -8.91
CA PHE A 21 6.40 7.15 -9.65
C PHE A 21 5.07 7.70 -9.15
N PHE A 22 4.06 6.84 -8.96
CA PHE A 22 2.75 7.26 -8.44
C PHE A 22 2.86 7.99 -7.09
N PHE A 23 3.56 7.40 -6.11
CA PHE A 23 3.73 8.02 -4.80
C PHE A 23 4.64 9.24 -4.85
N ALA A 24 5.69 9.25 -5.66
CA ALA A 24 6.59 10.40 -5.79
C ALA A 24 5.84 11.61 -6.33
N PHE A 25 5.03 11.45 -7.39
CA PHE A 25 4.18 12.53 -7.88
C PHE A 25 3.17 12.99 -6.83
N SER A 26 2.56 12.05 -6.11
CA SER A 26 1.57 12.37 -5.07
C SER A 26 2.20 13.17 -3.92
N TYR A 27 3.29 12.69 -3.32
CA TYR A 27 3.92 13.35 -2.17
C TYR A 27 4.59 14.67 -2.54
N VAL A 28 5.26 14.76 -3.70
CA VAL A 28 5.89 16.01 -4.15
C VAL A 28 4.84 17.09 -4.42
N ALA A 29 3.65 16.72 -4.91
CA ALA A 29 2.56 17.67 -5.09
C ALA A 29 2.07 18.29 -3.78
N PHE A 30 2.11 17.55 -2.66
CA PHE A 30 1.66 18.05 -1.36
C PHE A 30 2.78 18.61 -0.47
N MET A 31 4.06 18.36 -0.79
CA MET A 31 5.20 18.84 0.00
C MET A 31 6.44 19.13 -0.87
N PRO A 32 6.40 20.16 -1.73
CA PRO A 32 7.47 20.44 -2.70
C PRO A 32 8.81 20.81 -2.06
N GLU A 33 8.80 21.45 -0.89
CA GLU A 33 10.00 21.83 -0.13
C GLU A 33 10.76 20.61 0.44
N GLY A 34 10.08 19.47 0.54
CA GLY A 34 10.61 18.21 1.05
C GLY A 34 10.94 17.20 -0.04
N PHE A 35 11.30 17.64 -1.26
CA PHE A 35 11.44 16.78 -2.44
C PHE A 35 12.24 15.48 -2.17
N PHE A 36 13.44 15.57 -1.60
CA PHE A 36 14.27 14.39 -1.31
C PHE A 36 13.60 13.45 -0.31
N THR A 37 12.96 13.99 0.73
CA THR A 37 12.21 13.21 1.72
C THR A 37 11.00 12.53 1.08
N ALA A 38 10.26 13.25 0.23
CA ALA A 38 9.12 12.72 -0.51
C ALA A 38 9.55 11.57 -1.44
N VAL A 39 10.67 11.69 -2.14
CA VAL A 39 11.21 10.62 -3.00
C VAL A 39 11.59 9.39 -2.17
N ILE A 40 12.31 9.55 -1.06
CA ILE A 40 12.71 8.43 -0.19
C ILE A 40 11.48 7.74 0.40
N MET A 41 10.51 8.51 0.90
CA MET A 41 9.26 7.96 1.44
C MET A 41 8.46 7.22 0.37
N SER A 42 8.45 7.72 -0.86
CA SER A 42 7.76 7.07 -1.99
C SER A 42 8.38 5.72 -2.32
N ILE A 43 9.70 5.61 -2.28
CA ILE A 43 10.41 4.33 -2.48
C ILE A 43 10.02 3.32 -1.40
N PHE A 44 10.02 3.75 -0.14
CA PHE A 44 9.65 2.90 0.99
C PHE A 44 8.19 2.44 0.92
N VAL A 45 7.25 3.37 0.74
CA VAL A 45 5.81 3.07 0.63
C VAL A 45 5.53 2.17 -0.58
N ALA A 46 6.18 2.42 -1.72
CA ALA A 46 6.06 1.56 -2.89
C ALA A 46 6.54 0.13 -2.61
N ALA A 47 7.64 -0.05 -1.87
CA ALA A 47 8.14 -1.38 -1.53
C ALA A 47 7.15 -2.14 -0.65
N VAL A 48 6.62 -1.50 0.40
CA VAL A 48 5.61 -2.07 1.29
C VAL A 48 4.33 -2.42 0.53
N ALA A 49 3.83 -1.51 -0.31
CA ALA A 49 2.63 -1.72 -1.13
C ALA A 49 2.82 -2.86 -2.14
N THR A 50 3.99 -2.96 -2.78
CA THR A 50 4.30 -4.05 -3.72
C THR A 50 4.32 -5.39 -2.99
N MET A 51 4.99 -5.47 -1.84
CA MET A 51 5.02 -6.69 -1.02
C MET A 51 3.62 -7.11 -0.58
N TRP A 52 2.80 -6.14 -0.17
CA TRP A 52 1.42 -6.39 0.26
C TRP A 52 0.54 -6.92 -0.89
N LEU A 53 0.66 -6.34 -2.09
CA LEU A 53 -0.02 -6.81 -3.29
C LEU A 53 0.47 -8.21 -3.69
N ALA A 54 1.77 -8.46 -3.64
CA ALA A 54 2.37 -9.76 -3.95
C ALA A 54 1.88 -10.86 -3.02
N LEU A 55 1.81 -10.58 -1.72
CA LEU A 55 1.28 -11.50 -0.72
C LEU A 55 -0.21 -11.79 -0.96
N THR A 56 -1.01 -10.75 -1.18
CA THR A 56 -2.45 -10.90 -1.48
C THR A 56 -2.68 -11.73 -2.73
N HIS A 57 -1.90 -11.48 -3.79
CA HIS A 57 -1.93 -12.24 -5.03
C HIS A 57 -1.55 -13.71 -4.80
N LEU A 58 -0.46 -13.98 -4.08
CA LEU A 58 -0.05 -15.34 -3.73
C LEU A 58 -1.15 -16.07 -2.98
N LEU A 59 -1.71 -15.47 -1.93
CA LEU A 59 -2.78 -16.07 -1.14
C LEU A 59 -4.04 -16.37 -1.98
N TRP A 60 -4.35 -15.50 -2.94
CA TRP A 60 -5.49 -15.68 -3.83
C TRP A 60 -5.34 -16.89 -4.77
N PHE A 61 -4.15 -17.08 -5.34
CA PHE A 61 -3.92 -18.07 -6.41
C PHE A 61 -3.27 -19.38 -5.94
N THR A 62 -2.63 -19.43 -4.76
CA THR A 62 -1.94 -20.65 -4.28
C THR A 62 -2.83 -21.59 -3.48
N GLY A 63 -3.95 -21.12 -2.92
CA GLY A 63 -4.67 -21.84 -1.87
C GLY A 63 -6.13 -22.24 -2.17
N GLY A 64 -6.69 -23.03 -1.27
CA GLY A 64 -8.14 -23.28 -1.17
C GLY A 64 -8.92 -22.06 -0.67
N ILE A 65 -10.23 -22.22 -0.47
CA ILE A 65 -11.16 -21.13 -0.12
C ILE A 65 -10.68 -20.27 1.08
N LEU A 66 -10.03 -20.91 2.07
CA LEU A 66 -9.51 -20.25 3.27
C LEU A 66 -8.47 -19.17 2.93
N TYR A 67 -7.52 -19.44 2.03
CA TYR A 67 -6.49 -18.47 1.66
C TYR A 67 -7.05 -17.29 0.87
N LYS A 68 -8.13 -17.52 0.09
CA LYS A 68 -8.85 -16.45 -0.61
C LYS A 68 -9.61 -15.54 0.36
N ILE A 69 -10.21 -16.10 1.41
CA ILE A 69 -10.82 -15.33 2.50
C ILE A 69 -9.75 -14.48 3.20
N ILE A 70 -8.60 -15.08 3.52
CA ILE A 70 -7.47 -14.35 4.12
C ILE A 70 -6.95 -13.26 3.18
N ALA A 71 -6.85 -13.52 1.87
CA ALA A 71 -6.47 -12.52 0.88
C ALA A 71 -7.45 -11.34 0.83
N LEU A 72 -8.76 -11.60 0.93
CA LEU A 72 -9.80 -10.56 1.02
C LEU A 72 -9.65 -9.71 2.30
N ILE A 73 -9.38 -10.35 3.44
CA ILE A 73 -9.18 -9.64 4.71
C ILE A 73 -7.91 -8.79 4.65
N ILE A 74 -6.78 -9.37 4.24
CA ILE A 74 -5.49 -8.68 4.19
C ILE A 74 -5.49 -7.60 3.11
N GLY A 75 -6.10 -7.85 1.95
CA GLY A 75 -6.15 -6.93 0.81
C GLY A 75 -7.18 -5.81 0.97
N GLY A 76 -8.32 -6.07 1.60
CA GLY A 76 -9.39 -5.07 1.76
C GLY A 76 -9.44 -4.45 3.15
N LEU A 77 -9.54 -5.29 4.19
CA LEU A 77 -9.82 -4.86 5.55
C LEU A 77 -8.67 -4.01 6.12
N VAL A 78 -7.42 -4.37 5.83
CA VAL A 78 -6.25 -3.62 6.31
C VAL A 78 -6.21 -2.21 5.72
N ALA A 79 -6.52 -2.05 4.44
CA ALA A 79 -6.56 -0.74 3.79
C ALA A 79 -7.64 0.16 4.42
N VAL A 80 -8.83 -0.39 4.68
CA VAL A 80 -9.93 0.32 5.34
C VAL A 80 -9.54 0.72 6.77
N LEU A 81 -8.94 -0.18 7.55
CA LEU A 81 -8.52 0.11 8.92
C LEU A 81 -7.46 1.22 8.96
N VAL A 82 -6.49 1.22 8.04
CA VAL A 82 -5.47 2.28 7.96
C VAL A 82 -6.12 3.64 7.69
N VAL A 83 -7.07 3.72 6.75
CA VAL A 83 -7.79 4.96 6.44
C VAL A 83 -8.58 5.45 7.66
N ILE A 84 -9.31 4.55 8.34
CA ILE A 84 -10.07 4.89 9.55
C ILE A 84 -9.15 5.44 10.64
N VAL A 85 -7.99 4.82 10.87
CA VAL A 85 -7.03 5.29 11.88
C VAL A 85 -6.47 6.66 11.53
N ILE A 86 -6.13 6.91 10.26
CA ILE A 86 -5.66 8.23 9.81
C ILE A 86 -6.75 9.30 10.02
N GLN A 87 -7.99 9.00 9.64
CA GLN A 87 -9.12 9.91 9.86
C GLN A 87 -9.35 10.18 11.35
N PHE A 88 -9.35 9.13 12.17
CA PHE A 88 -9.52 9.26 13.62
C PHE A 88 -8.44 10.15 14.25
N ILE A 89 -7.17 9.97 13.87
CA ILE A 89 -6.05 10.81 14.34
C ILE A 89 -6.24 12.25 13.88
N TYR A 90 -6.59 12.46 12.61
CA TYR A 90 -6.80 13.81 12.07
C TYR A 90 -7.92 14.55 12.82
N GLU A 91 -9.06 13.90 13.03
CA GLU A 91 -10.22 14.48 13.72
C GLU A 91 -9.96 14.73 15.21
N ASN A 92 -9.42 13.76 15.94
CA ASN A 92 -9.34 13.84 17.40
C ASN A 92 -8.05 14.48 17.91
N VAL A 93 -6.97 14.45 17.14
CA VAL A 93 -5.65 14.94 17.58
C VAL A 93 -5.27 16.22 16.86
N ILE A 94 -5.40 16.27 15.54
CA ILE A 94 -4.91 17.42 14.75
C ILE A 94 -5.92 18.56 14.77
N LEU A 95 -7.20 18.27 14.50
CA LEU A 95 -8.26 19.27 14.50
C LEU A 95 -8.52 19.82 15.91
N SER A 96 -8.56 18.98 16.95
CA SER A 96 -8.77 19.45 18.33
C SER A 96 -7.67 20.42 18.80
N ARG A 97 -6.40 20.18 18.43
CA ARG A 97 -5.25 21.07 18.72
C ARG A 97 -5.29 22.41 17.97
N LYS A 98 -6.01 22.52 16.85
CA LYS A 98 -6.15 23.79 16.11
C LYS A 98 -7.24 24.69 16.66
N VAL A 99 -8.18 24.14 17.44
CA VAL A 99 -9.35 24.85 17.97
C VAL A 99 -9.12 25.28 19.43
N SER A 100 -8.13 24.69 20.13
CA SER A 100 -7.63 25.15 21.45
C SER A 100 -6.52 26.18 21.31
#